data_AF-A0A848NT35-F1
#
_entry.id   AF-A0A848NT35-F1
#
_cell.length_a   1.000
_cell.length_b   1.000
_cell.length_c   1.000
_cell.angle_alpha   90.00
_cell.angle_beta   90.00
_cell.angle_gamma   90.00
#
_symmetry.space_group_name_H-M   'P 1'
#
loop_
_entity.id
_entity.type
_entity.pdbx_description
1 polymer ?
#
loop_
_entity_poly.entity_id
_entity_poly.type
_entity_poly.pdbx_seq_one_letter_code
_entity_poly.pdbx_strand_id
1 'polypeptide(L)'
;GFRTRGRFCDRFTGGLRPDRPLARGRVPAARYAAGQHVLVSRRGLDKGPIDTALQAQGLTRDIAVIVAGFADALALARGSDLIASVPERHTANLRAGMHGFALPVQAPAITISMLWHPRMDADPAHRWLRECVRQVCAD
;
A
#
# COMPACT_ATOMS: atom_id res chain seq x y z
N GLY A 1 2.40 -0.90 -29.39
CA GLY A 1 1.91 -1.38 -28.08
C GLY A 1 3.08 -1.74 -27.19
N PHE A 2 2.95 -1.60 -25.87
CA PHE A 2 4.00 -1.97 -24.92
C PHE A 2 4.00 -3.49 -24.65
N ARG A 3 5.16 -4.05 -24.32
CA ARG A 3 5.27 -5.37 -23.68
C ARG A 3 5.22 -5.17 -22.16
N THR A 4 4.60 -6.13 -21.48
CA THR A 4 4.47 -6.15 -20.02
C THR A 4 4.94 -7.49 -19.49
N ARG A 5 5.74 -7.50 -18.42
CA ARG A 5 6.16 -8.74 -17.73
C ARG A 5 6.38 -8.49 -16.25
N GLY A 6 6.23 -9.58 -15.48
CA GLY A 6 6.26 -9.56 -14.02
C GLY A 6 4.88 -9.18 -13.47
N ARG A 7 4.35 -10.05 -12.62
CA ARG A 7 3.27 -9.74 -11.69
C ARG A 7 3.88 -9.86 -10.30
N PHE A 8 4.56 -8.82 -9.86
CA PHE A 8 4.95 -8.73 -8.46
C PHE A 8 3.73 -8.22 -7.71
N CYS A 9 3.31 -8.97 -6.69
CA CYS A 9 2.13 -8.63 -5.92
C CYS A 9 2.57 -8.04 -4.58
N ASP A 10 2.07 -6.85 -4.28
CA ASP A 10 2.10 -6.27 -2.95
C ASP A 10 0.67 -6.28 -2.38
N ARG A 11 0.56 -6.20 -1.06
CA ARG A 11 -0.73 -6.09 -0.37
C ARG A 11 -0.71 -4.85 0.50
N PHE A 12 -1.90 -4.37 0.87
CA PHE A 12 -1.99 -3.30 1.84
C PHE A 12 -1.77 -3.83 3.27
N THR A 13 -1.04 -3.06 4.06
CA THR A 13 -0.89 -3.22 5.51
C THR A 13 -1.26 -1.91 6.18
N GLY A 14 -1.78 -1.99 7.41
CA GLY A 14 -1.94 -0.84 8.28
C GLY A 14 -0.64 -0.50 9.01
N GLY A 15 -0.45 0.78 9.33
CA GLY A 15 0.63 1.31 10.14
C GLY A 15 0.16 2.47 11.01
N LEU A 16 0.56 2.48 12.28
CA LEU A 16 0.22 3.50 13.27
C LEU A 16 1.29 3.56 14.37
N ARG A 17 1.27 4.60 15.21
CA ARG A 17 2.17 4.69 16.38
C ARG A 17 1.91 3.56 17.40
N PRO A 18 2.91 2.98 18.09
CA PRO A 18 2.72 1.79 18.92
C PRO A 18 1.71 1.89 20.08
N ASP A 19 1.56 3.07 20.70
CA ASP A 19 0.81 3.24 21.96
C ASP A 19 -0.71 3.35 21.79
N ARG A 20 -1.28 2.59 20.84
CA ARG A 20 -2.72 2.67 20.53
C ARG A 20 -3.49 1.46 21.01
N PRO A 21 -4.75 1.64 21.44
CA PRO A 21 -5.65 0.51 21.67
C PRO A 21 -5.75 -0.41 20.44
N LEU A 22 -5.69 0.15 19.23
CA LEU A 22 -5.72 -0.60 17.97
C LEU A 22 -4.47 -1.47 17.76
N ALA A 23 -3.36 -1.17 18.42
CA ALA A 23 -2.12 -1.94 18.34
C ALA A 23 -2.16 -3.25 19.17
N ARG A 24 -3.27 -3.50 19.89
CA ARG A 24 -3.41 -4.66 20.77
C ARG A 24 -4.23 -5.75 20.08
N GLY A 25 -3.56 -6.85 19.74
CA GLY A 25 -4.19 -8.07 19.23
C GLY A 25 -4.68 -7.94 17.78
N ARG A 26 -5.62 -8.81 17.40
CA ARG A 26 -6.24 -8.80 16.07
C ARG A 26 -7.11 -7.55 15.93
N VAL A 27 -6.98 -6.83 14.81
CA VAL A 27 -7.79 -5.65 14.50
C VAL A 27 -9.07 -6.08 13.75
N PRO A 28 -10.28 -5.88 14.29
CA PRO A 28 -11.51 -6.09 13.54
C PRO A 28 -11.76 -4.98 12.52
N ALA A 29 -12.44 -5.29 11.40
CA ALA A 29 -12.72 -4.32 10.34
C ALA A 29 -13.47 -3.08 10.85
N ALA A 30 -14.49 -3.27 11.71
CA ALA A 30 -15.25 -2.16 12.31
C ALA A 30 -14.37 -1.25 13.18
N ARG A 31 -13.42 -1.82 13.93
CA ARG A 31 -12.51 -1.04 14.79
C ARG A 31 -11.49 -0.26 13.97
N TYR A 32 -11.01 -0.84 12.87
CA TYR A 32 -10.19 -0.13 11.90
C TYR A 32 -10.98 1.01 11.24
N ALA A 33 -12.20 0.75 10.81
CA ALA A 33 -13.07 1.73 10.17
C ALA A 33 -13.39 2.93 11.07
N ALA A 34 -13.60 2.68 12.38
CA ALA A 34 -13.87 3.72 13.37
C ALA A 34 -12.66 4.64 13.69
N GLY A 35 -11.46 4.28 13.26
CA GLY A 35 -10.29 5.15 13.40
C GLY A 35 -10.27 6.28 12.38
N GLN A 36 -9.37 7.25 12.57
CA GLN A 36 -9.10 8.30 11.60
C GLN A 36 -7.95 7.91 10.69
N HIS A 37 -8.08 8.16 9.39
CA HIS A 37 -7.15 7.65 8.38
C HIS A 37 -6.49 8.76 7.59
N VAL A 38 -5.26 8.48 7.17
CA VAL A 38 -4.63 9.19 6.05
C VAL A 38 -4.98 8.46 4.76
N LEU A 39 -5.52 9.18 3.78
CA LEU A 39 -5.71 8.68 2.42
C LEU A 39 -4.52 9.11 1.55
N VAL A 40 -3.93 8.15 0.83
CA VAL A 40 -2.95 8.46 -0.22
C VAL A 40 -3.69 8.55 -1.56
N SER A 41 -3.72 9.74 -2.14
CA SER A 41 -4.40 10.01 -3.41
C SER A 41 -3.54 10.88 -4.32
N ARG A 42 -3.29 10.38 -5.53
CA ARG A 42 -2.50 11.09 -6.56
C ARG A 42 -3.36 11.88 -7.55
N ARG A 43 -4.68 11.66 -7.54
CA ARG A 43 -5.63 12.21 -8.53
C ARG A 43 -6.75 13.03 -7.90
N GLY A 44 -6.61 13.39 -6.62
CA GLY A 44 -7.69 14.07 -5.87
C GLY A 44 -8.93 13.19 -5.64
N LEU A 45 -8.82 11.87 -5.81
CA LEU A 45 -9.88 10.94 -5.43
C LEU A 45 -9.97 10.89 -3.90
N ASP A 46 -11.19 10.93 -3.38
CA ASP A 46 -11.52 10.84 -1.96
C ASP A 46 -11.74 9.39 -1.48
N LYS A 47 -11.71 8.42 -2.42
CA LYS A 47 -11.89 6.99 -2.15
C LYS A 47 -10.91 6.13 -2.94
N GLY A 48 -10.55 4.99 -2.37
CA GLY A 48 -9.67 3.99 -2.98
C GLY A 48 -10.14 2.55 -2.78
N PRO A 49 -9.32 1.56 -3.16
CA PRO A 49 -9.71 0.14 -3.13
C PRO A 49 -10.08 -0.38 -1.73
N ILE A 50 -9.52 0.22 -0.68
CA ILE A 50 -9.84 -0.10 0.72
C ILE A 50 -11.25 0.37 1.08
N ASP A 51 -11.66 1.54 0.58
CA ASP A 51 -12.98 2.11 0.83
C ASP A 51 -14.08 1.25 0.19
N THR A 52 -13.84 0.75 -1.02
CA THR A 52 -14.73 -0.22 -1.68
C THR A 52 -14.83 -1.53 -0.87
N ALA A 53 -13.71 -2.04 -0.36
CA ALA A 53 -13.68 -3.27 0.44
C ALA A 53 -14.41 -3.12 1.79
N LEU A 54 -14.31 -1.96 2.44
CA LEU A 54 -15.07 -1.62 3.64
C LEU A 54 -16.56 -1.49 3.34
N GLN A 55 -16.91 -0.80 2.25
CA GLN A 55 -18.29 -0.57 1.86
C GLN A 55 -19.04 -1.88 1.57
N ALA A 56 -18.36 -2.88 0.99
CA ALA A 56 -18.92 -4.22 0.79
C ALA A 56 -19.31 -4.92 2.12
N GLN A 57 -18.80 -4.46 3.26
CA GLN A 57 -19.14 -4.94 4.60
C GLN A 57 -20.08 -3.98 5.36
N GLY A 58 -20.62 -2.94 4.69
CA GLY A 58 -21.44 -1.91 5.32
C GLY A 58 -20.65 -0.95 6.22
N LEU A 59 -19.32 -0.89 6.07
CA LEU A 59 -18.44 -0.04 6.86
C LEU A 59 -17.95 1.15 6.03
N THR A 60 -17.75 2.28 6.71
CA THR A 60 -17.07 3.47 6.18
C THR A 60 -15.99 3.90 7.16
N ARG A 61 -14.94 4.53 6.66
CA ARG A 61 -13.85 5.06 7.49
C ARG A 61 -13.79 6.58 7.42
N ASP A 62 -13.28 7.20 8.47
CA ASP A 62 -13.05 8.64 8.52
C ASP A 62 -11.71 9.01 7.87
N ILE A 63 -11.72 9.85 6.84
CA ILE A 63 -10.51 10.35 6.17
C ILE A 63 -10.21 11.75 6.71
N ALA A 64 -9.26 11.83 7.65
CA ALA A 64 -8.89 13.10 8.27
C ALA A 64 -7.94 13.93 7.41
N VAL A 65 -7.07 13.27 6.63
CA VAL A 65 -6.03 13.93 5.81
C VAL A 65 -5.83 13.17 4.49
N ILE A 66 -5.64 13.91 3.39
CA ILE A 66 -5.25 13.37 2.09
C ILE A 66 -3.83 13.83 1.75
N VAL A 67 -2.97 12.91 1.33
CA VAL A 67 -1.57 13.18 0.93
C VAL A 67 -1.23 12.55 -0.42
N ALA A 68 -0.14 13.00 -1.04
CA ALA A 68 0.27 12.55 -2.36
C ALA A 68 1.05 11.22 -2.34
N GLY A 69 1.73 10.88 -1.24
CA GLY A 69 2.63 9.73 -1.15
C GLY A 69 2.52 8.91 0.13
N PHE A 70 2.98 7.66 0.07
CA PHE A 70 2.99 6.74 1.22
C PHE A 70 3.98 7.16 2.31
N ALA A 71 5.09 7.82 1.93
CA ALA A 71 6.05 8.36 2.89
C ALA A 71 5.42 9.43 3.79
N ASP A 72 4.66 10.36 3.19
CA ASP A 72 3.95 11.43 3.91
C ASP A 72 2.88 10.84 4.85
N ALA A 73 2.12 9.84 4.37
CA ALA A 73 1.11 9.18 5.18
C ALA A 73 1.71 8.51 6.42
N LEU A 74 2.85 7.82 6.25
CA LEU A 74 3.55 7.19 7.37
C LEU A 74 4.16 8.23 8.32
N ALA A 75 4.70 9.33 7.80
CA ALA A 75 5.21 10.42 8.63
C ALA A 75 4.11 11.02 9.53
N LEU A 76 2.92 11.29 8.96
CA LEU A 76 1.77 11.77 9.73
C LEU A 76 1.30 10.74 10.76
N ALA A 77 1.11 9.49 10.36
CA ALA A 77 0.66 8.42 11.27
C ALA A 77 1.65 8.14 12.43
N ARG A 78 2.94 8.41 12.22
CA ARG A 78 3.97 8.28 13.28
C ARG A 78 3.85 9.35 14.35
N GLY A 79 3.54 10.59 13.96
CA GLY A 79 3.43 11.73 14.87
C GLY A 79 2.03 11.97 15.43
N SER A 80 1.05 11.12 15.09
CA SER A 80 -0.35 11.40 15.38
C SER A 80 -1.16 10.15 15.68
N ASP A 81 -2.47 10.37 15.72
CA ASP A 81 -3.48 9.41 16.04
C ASP A 81 -4.00 8.63 14.82
N LEU A 82 -3.51 9.00 13.63
CA LEU A 82 -3.98 8.54 12.34
C LEU A 82 -3.47 7.15 11.96
N ILE A 83 -4.27 6.44 11.17
CA ILE A 83 -3.96 5.15 10.57
C ILE A 83 -3.52 5.39 9.12
N ALA A 84 -2.37 4.84 8.75
CA ALA A 84 -1.92 4.80 7.35
C ALA A 84 -2.10 3.38 6.80
N SER A 85 -2.74 3.27 5.64
CA SER A 85 -2.85 2.00 4.91
C SER A 85 -2.00 2.07 3.64
N VAL A 86 -0.94 1.28 3.60
CA VAL A 86 0.16 1.42 2.65
C VAL A 86 0.57 0.06 2.06
N PRO A 87 1.25 0.00 0.90
CA PRO A 87 1.75 -1.26 0.36
C PRO A 87 2.84 -1.83 1.28
N GLU A 88 2.72 -3.11 1.65
CA GLU A 88 3.49 -3.73 2.71
C GLU A 88 4.98 -3.82 2.36
N ARG A 89 5.31 -4.38 1.20
CA ARG A 89 6.69 -4.60 0.75
C ARG A 89 7.36 -3.28 0.41
N HIS A 90 6.68 -2.43 -0.36
CA HIS A 90 7.21 -1.13 -0.79
C HIS A 90 7.59 -0.22 0.39
N THR A 91 6.86 -0.30 1.51
CA THR A 91 7.05 0.61 2.65
C THR A 91 7.71 -0.03 3.85
N ALA A 92 8.23 -1.26 3.74
CA ALA A 92 8.79 -2.01 4.86
C ALA A 92 9.80 -1.18 5.69
N ASN A 93 10.77 -0.56 5.02
CA ASN A 93 11.79 0.27 5.67
C ASN A 93 11.23 1.55 6.29
N LEU A 94 10.21 2.16 5.68
CA LEU A 94 9.58 3.39 6.15
C LEU A 94 8.70 3.16 7.40
N ARG A 95 8.30 1.91 7.66
CA ARG A 95 7.48 1.53 8.81
C ARG A 95 8.29 1.17 10.05
N ALA A 96 9.61 1.32 10.03
CA ALA A 96 10.46 1.09 11.20
C ALA A 96 9.97 1.91 12.42
N GLY A 97 9.88 1.26 13.58
CA GLY A 97 9.39 1.87 14.82
C GLY A 97 7.88 2.11 14.89
N MET A 98 7.10 1.70 13.88
CA MET A 98 5.64 1.77 13.89
C MET A 98 5.05 0.40 14.20
N HIS A 99 3.82 0.38 14.73
CA HIS A 99 3.06 -0.85 14.81
C HIS A 99 2.35 -1.11 13.48
N GLY A 100 2.77 -2.19 12.81
CA GLY A 100 2.14 -2.68 11.59
C GLY A 100 1.15 -3.80 11.86
N PHE A 101 0.05 -3.84 11.12
CA PHE A 101 -0.97 -4.89 11.22
C PHE A 101 -1.54 -5.25 9.84
N ALA A 102 -1.90 -6.51 9.67
CA ALA A 102 -2.58 -6.96 8.46
C ALA A 102 -3.91 -6.22 8.28
N LEU A 103 -4.20 -5.75 7.07
CA LEU A 103 -5.43 -5.01 6.81
C LEU A 103 -6.65 -5.93 7.07
N PRO A 104 -7.64 -5.49 7.87
CA PRO A 104 -8.76 -6.35 8.27
C PRO A 104 -9.88 -6.45 7.21
N VAL A 105 -9.58 -6.04 5.98
CA VAL A 105 -10.45 -6.16 4.81
C VAL A 105 -9.65 -6.67 3.62
N GLN A 106 -10.31 -7.41 2.72
CA GLN A 106 -9.68 -7.86 1.49
C GLN A 106 -9.73 -6.76 0.44
N ALA A 107 -8.68 -5.96 0.37
CA ALA A 107 -8.45 -5.03 -0.73
C ALA A 107 -7.73 -5.76 -1.90
N PRO A 108 -7.99 -5.36 -3.16
CA PRO A 108 -7.26 -5.87 -4.31
C PRO A 108 -5.74 -5.76 -4.12
N ALA A 109 -5.02 -6.82 -4.51
CA ALA A 109 -3.56 -6.81 -4.51
C ALA A 109 -3.03 -5.75 -5.48
N ILE A 110 -1.90 -5.16 -5.11
CA ILE A 110 -1.20 -4.17 -5.93
C ILE A 110 -0.29 -4.94 -6.87
N THR A 111 -0.56 -4.87 -8.17
CA THR A 111 0.29 -5.49 -9.19
C THR A 111 1.32 -4.49 -9.68
N ILE A 112 2.60 -4.87 -9.56
CA ILE A 112 3.74 -4.13 -10.10
C ILE A 112 4.25 -4.91 -11.30
N SER A 113 4.36 -4.23 -12.43
CA SER A 113 4.82 -4.81 -13.69
C SER A 113 5.90 -3.95 -14.32
N MET A 114 6.82 -4.59 -15.04
CA MET A 114 7.76 -3.92 -15.92
C MET A 114 7.10 -3.71 -17.28
N LEU A 115 7.22 -2.50 -17.83
CA LEU A 115 6.73 -2.14 -19.16
C LEU A 115 7.90 -1.68 -20.02
N TRP A 116 7.96 -2.13 -21.27
CA TRP A 116 8.95 -1.67 -22.24
C TRP A 116 8.39 -1.65 -23.66
N HIS A 117 9.05 -0.88 -24.53
CA HIS A 117 8.69 -0.84 -25.95
C HIS A 117 9.24 -2.08 -26.67
N PRO A 118 8.50 -2.71 -27.62
CA PRO A 118 8.96 -3.90 -28.35
C PRO A 118 10.31 -3.75 -29.05
N ARG A 119 10.69 -2.53 -29.45
CA ARG A 119 12.03 -2.24 -30.03
C ARG A 119 13.19 -2.60 -29.07
N MET A 120 12.95 -2.53 -27.76
CA MET A 120 13.94 -2.86 -26.73
C MET A 120 13.88 -4.34 -26.31
N ASP A 121 13.08 -5.16 -26.99
CA ASP A 121 12.89 -6.55 -26.58
C ASP A 121 14.15 -7.38 -26.82
N ALA A 122 14.78 -7.18 -27.98
CA ALA A 122 16.02 -7.82 -28.39
C ALA A 122 17.28 -7.07 -27.92
N ASP A 123 17.17 -5.91 -27.26
CA ASP A 123 18.34 -5.20 -26.76
C ASP A 123 19.00 -5.98 -25.60
N PRO A 124 20.30 -6.34 -25.69
CA PRO A 124 20.96 -7.16 -24.67
C PRO A 124 21.05 -6.49 -23.30
N ALA A 125 21.34 -5.19 -23.26
CA ALA A 125 21.48 -4.45 -22.00
C ALA A 125 20.13 -4.32 -21.28
N HIS A 126 19.07 -4.02 -22.03
CA HIS A 126 17.72 -3.95 -21.50
C HIS A 126 17.22 -5.35 -21.06
N ARG A 127 17.55 -6.42 -21.80
CA ARG A 127 17.24 -7.80 -21.37
C ARG A 127 17.92 -8.14 -20.06
N TRP A 128 19.21 -7.87 -19.95
CA TRP A 128 19.98 -8.08 -18.72
C TRP A 128 19.35 -7.35 -17.54
N LEU A 129 19.04 -6.05 -17.68
CA LEU A 129 18.42 -5.27 -16.60
C LEU A 129 17.06 -5.84 -16.18
N ARG A 130 16.19 -6.23 -17.14
CA ARG A 130 14.89 -6.86 -16.82
C ARG A 130 15.06 -8.16 -16.05
N GLU A 131 16.10 -8.93 -16.36
CA GLU A 131 16.41 -10.17 -15.65
C GLU A 131 16.94 -9.89 -14.24
N CYS A 132 17.81 -8.90 -14.05
CA CYS A 132 18.25 -8.48 -12.72
C CYS A 132 17.07 -8.04 -11.83
N VAL A 133 16.18 -7.19 -12.36
CA VAL A 133 14.96 -6.79 -11.63
C VAL A 133 14.09 -7.99 -11.30
N ARG A 134 13.95 -8.94 -12.23
CA ARG A 134 13.20 -10.17 -11.98
C ARG A 134 13.80 -10.99 -10.84
N GLN A 135 15.12 -11.14 -10.80
CA GLN A 135 15.79 -11.92 -9.77
C GLN A 135 15.61 -11.31 -8.37
N VAL A 136 15.71 -9.99 -8.25
CA VAL A 136 15.58 -9.30 -6.96
C VAL A 136 14.12 -9.25 -6.46
N CYS A 137 13.15 -9.26 -7.38
CA CYS A 137 11.73 -9.14 -7.02
C CYS A 137 10.96 -10.48 -7.05
N ALA A 138 11.60 -11.60 -7.40
CA ALA A 138 10.95 -12.91 -7.46
C ALA A 138 10.58 -13.51 -6.09
N ASP A 139 11.05 -12.93 -4.99
CA ASP A 139 10.82 -13.33 -3.60
C ASP A 139 9.84 -12.39 -2.88
#